data_AF-A0A5M3XI86-F1
#
_entry.id   AF-A0A5M3XI86-F1
#
_cell.length_a   1.000
_cell.length_b   1.000
_cell.length_c   1.000
_cell.angle_alpha   90.00
_cell.angle_beta   90.00
_cell.angle_gamma   90.00
#
_symmetry.space_group_name_H-M   'P 1'
#
loop_
_entity.id
_entity.type
_entity.pdbx_description
1 polymer ?
#
loop_
_entity_poly.entity_id
_entity_poly.type
_entity_poly.pdbx_seq_one_letter_code
_entity_poly.pdbx_strand_id
1 'polypeptide(L)'
;MSELEVELRRAMAEETAELRISPDLVDRVVRGSQWRRRARAKVVAAAIALVAAAGAGPAYLVATRGDEMVVEDVRAEVNGVEIRYLPEGLVRWERAEVALADLRGEALRWSDGDRWAEISVYRTGRQMESAMDVLALNAMPSPVEPRKADGPVVSSDGTDRLWVPRPGVLLRVTTSPSLKDDLDRIAGGLRVRWTGDIGEVRVTYMPDGWRSSDEIMPFSDGIARRWSSDEAGEITVEVVYGLRAKDLKTLQGVAWPTNERLVDLRRTSVRGTAAAEGRVVGGERGPDKGLMRLWVVRPGLGIRIWASSSTAGDMQRISEGIELISTTFSESVDGMRAPSLPPELRKGDETRELGPDWRGTTRYWGDRPGDGAYVAMSVYRGPYSQDWQGAKPEPWLADIPTAEKQQAAVGGVAGTLLTWSETRRVNGGPRLLQGRRFVWTAETGLAIAITTVVDAASSTAYMTLDMDTLVHDVQ
;
A
#
# COMPACT_ATOMS: atom_id res chain seq x y z
N MET A 1 -58.35 -17.76 2.72
CA MET A 1 -57.39 -16.70 3.10
C MET A 1 -57.47 -16.55 4.59
N SER A 2 -56.33 -16.69 5.29
CA SER A 2 -56.27 -16.59 6.74
C SER A 2 -56.39 -15.13 7.18
N GLU A 3 -56.98 -14.91 8.34
CA GLU A 3 -57.17 -13.59 8.96
C GLU A 3 -55.87 -12.79 9.05
N LEU A 4 -54.75 -13.51 9.24
CA LEU A 4 -53.39 -12.98 9.32
C LEU A 4 -52.89 -12.35 8.00
N GLU A 5 -53.33 -12.85 6.84
CA GLU A 5 -52.96 -12.28 5.55
C GLU A 5 -53.69 -10.95 5.29
N VAL A 6 -54.92 -10.84 5.79
CA VAL A 6 -55.71 -9.60 5.72
C VAL A 6 -55.12 -8.54 6.65
N GLU A 7 -54.67 -8.95 7.84
CA GLU A 7 -54.04 -8.07 8.82
C GLU A 7 -52.68 -7.56 8.33
N LEU A 8 -51.87 -8.42 7.70
CA LEU A 8 -50.59 -8.03 7.10
C LEU A 8 -50.77 -7.04 5.94
N ARG A 9 -51.76 -7.28 5.06
CA ARG A 9 -52.04 -6.35 3.96
C ARG A 9 -52.56 -5.00 4.45
N ARG A 10 -53.31 -4.99 5.56
CA ARG A 10 -53.79 -3.75 6.18
C ARG A 10 -52.65 -2.96 6.82
N ALA A 11 -51.76 -3.63 7.54
CA ALA A 11 -50.58 -2.99 8.15
C ALA A 11 -49.65 -2.40 7.08
N MET A 12 -49.37 -3.13 5.99
CA MET A 12 -48.55 -2.62 4.89
C MET A 12 -49.20 -1.42 4.17
N ALA A 13 -50.53 -1.41 4.05
CA ALA A 13 -51.27 -0.30 3.44
C ALA A 13 -51.28 0.95 4.34
N GLU A 14 -51.32 0.80 5.66
CA GLU A 14 -51.18 1.91 6.61
C GLU A 14 -49.75 2.47 6.62
N GLU A 15 -48.73 1.61 6.60
CA GLU A 15 -47.32 2.04 6.59
C GLU A 15 -46.93 2.76 5.27
N THR A 16 -47.50 2.35 4.15
CA THR A 16 -47.31 3.04 2.86
C THR A 16 -48.14 4.32 2.72
N ALA A 17 -49.20 4.50 3.50
CA ALA A 17 -49.99 5.73 3.52
C ALA A 17 -49.27 6.88 4.27
N GLU A 18 -48.43 6.56 5.25
CA GLU A 18 -47.62 7.55 5.99
C GLU A 18 -46.40 8.04 5.20
N LEU A 19 -45.90 7.25 4.24
CA LEU A 19 -44.76 7.61 3.37
C LEU A 19 -45.14 8.52 2.18
N ARG A 20 -46.01 9.51 2.39
CA ARG A 20 -46.23 10.58 1.41
C ARG A 20 -44.99 11.47 1.32
N ILE A 21 -44.05 11.06 0.47
CA ILE A 21 -42.90 11.86 0.04
C ILE A 21 -43.44 13.16 -0.58
N SER A 22 -43.00 14.29 0.00
CA SER A 22 -43.42 15.62 -0.42
C SER A 22 -43.03 15.87 -1.90
N PRO A 23 -43.97 16.26 -2.79
CA PRO A 23 -43.72 16.47 -4.22
C PRO A 23 -42.60 17.48 -4.55
N ASP A 24 -42.21 18.31 -3.58
CA ASP A 24 -41.18 19.34 -3.74
C ASP A 24 -39.75 18.76 -3.85
N LEU A 25 -39.49 17.55 -3.34
CA LEU A 25 -38.16 16.93 -3.41
C LEU A 25 -37.81 16.41 -4.81
N VAL A 26 -38.80 15.86 -5.52
CA VAL A 26 -38.62 15.36 -6.90
C VAL A 26 -38.33 16.54 -7.84
N ASP A 27 -39.04 17.65 -7.66
CA ASP A 27 -38.89 18.84 -8.49
C ASP A 27 -37.54 19.56 -8.27
N ARG A 28 -37.02 19.53 -7.04
CA ARG A 28 -35.73 20.12 -6.68
C ARG A 28 -34.54 19.31 -7.22
N VAL A 29 -34.67 17.98 -7.28
CA VAL A 29 -33.63 17.09 -7.85
C VAL A 29 -33.60 17.19 -9.38
N VAL A 30 -34.76 17.27 -10.04
CA VAL A 30 -34.83 17.41 -11.50
C VAL A 30 -34.26 18.76 -11.95
N ARG A 31 -34.55 19.86 -11.26
CA ARG A 31 -33.98 21.20 -11.58
C ARG A 31 -32.47 21.29 -11.35
N GLY A 32 -31.94 20.64 -10.31
CA GLY A 32 -30.50 20.59 -10.04
C GLY A 32 -29.68 19.87 -11.12
N SER A 33 -30.26 18.83 -11.73
CA SER A 33 -29.58 18.03 -12.78
C SER A 33 -29.45 18.79 -14.11
N GLN A 34 -30.46 19.59 -14.48
CA GLN A 34 -30.47 20.32 -15.76
C GLN A 34 -29.53 21.53 -15.76
N TRP A 35 -29.36 22.20 -14.62
CA TRP A 35 -28.47 23.37 -14.50
C TRP A 35 -26.99 22.98 -14.65
N ARG A 36 -26.60 21.81 -14.11
CA ARG A 36 -25.23 21.27 -14.27
C ARG A 36 -24.90 20.87 -15.71
N ARG A 37 -25.88 20.40 -16.49
CA ARG A 37 -25.69 20.10 -17.92
C ARG A 37 -25.44 21.35 -18.77
N ARG A 38 -26.10 22.47 -18.45
CA ARG A 38 -25.91 23.74 -19.18
C ARG A 38 -24.59 24.44 -18.87
N ALA A 39 -24.03 24.25 -17.67
CA ALA A 39 -22.71 24.80 -17.33
C ALA A 39 -21.55 24.09 -18.06
N ARG A 40 -21.68 22.78 -18.35
CA ARG A 40 -20.63 21.99 -19.01
C ARG A 40 -20.53 22.20 -20.53
N ALA A 41 -21.59 22.69 -21.18
CA ALA A 41 -21.59 22.97 -22.61
C ALA A 41 -20.76 24.22 -23.02
N LYS A 42 -20.28 25.03 -22.06
CA LYS A 42 -19.51 26.25 -22.34
C LYS A 42 -17.99 26.11 -22.20
N VAL A 43 -17.47 24.94 -21.82
CA VAL A 43 -16.02 24.73 -21.53
C VAL A 43 -15.28 23.94 -22.63
N VAL A 44 -15.99 23.36 -23.61
CA VAL A 44 -15.38 22.47 -24.63
C VAL A 44 -14.90 23.22 -25.90
N ALA A 45 -15.04 24.54 -25.98
CA ALA A 45 -14.68 25.29 -27.19
C ALA A 45 -13.23 25.81 -27.26
N ALA A 46 -12.35 25.46 -26.32
CA ALA A 46 -10.99 26.00 -26.25
C ALA A 46 -9.94 24.94 -25.90
N ALA A 47 -9.82 23.87 -26.69
CA ALA A 47 -8.71 22.92 -26.58
C ALA A 47 -8.49 22.12 -27.88
N ILE A 48 -8.41 22.81 -29.03
CA ILE A 48 -7.90 22.22 -30.28
C ILE A 48 -6.96 23.23 -30.93
N ALA A 49 -5.76 23.35 -30.39
CA ALA A 49 -4.57 23.90 -31.06
C ALA A 49 -3.37 23.77 -30.10
N LEU A 50 -2.42 22.88 -30.44
CA LEU A 50 -1.07 22.67 -29.86
C LEU A 50 -0.83 21.28 -29.27
N VAL A 51 -0.65 20.28 -30.13
CA VAL A 51 0.42 19.28 -29.96
C VAL A 51 0.91 18.88 -31.35
N ALA A 52 1.80 19.72 -31.90
CA ALA A 52 2.76 19.32 -32.91
C ALA A 52 4.11 19.80 -32.41
N ALA A 53 5.08 18.87 -32.38
CA ALA A 53 6.50 19.02 -32.06
C ALA A 53 6.97 18.56 -30.65
N ALA A 54 8.03 17.73 -30.69
CA ALA A 54 8.89 17.16 -29.65
C ALA A 54 8.34 15.91 -28.92
N GLY A 55 9.03 14.76 -28.82
CA GLY A 55 10.35 14.37 -29.28
C GLY A 55 10.72 12.97 -28.74
N ALA A 56 11.40 12.18 -29.58
CA ALA A 56 12.33 11.07 -29.29
C ALA A 56 12.06 10.08 -28.13
N GLY A 57 11.65 8.85 -28.48
CA GLY A 57 11.91 7.61 -27.73
C GLY A 57 12.75 6.65 -28.60
N PRO A 58 13.54 5.73 -28.00
CA PRO A 58 14.71 5.12 -28.63
C PRO A 58 14.36 4.24 -29.84
N ALA A 59 15.07 4.48 -30.93
CA ALA A 59 15.09 3.62 -32.09
C ALA A 59 15.81 2.32 -31.74
N TYR A 60 15.08 1.22 -31.63
CA TYR A 60 15.67 -0.11 -31.78
C TYR A 60 15.96 -0.33 -33.26
N LEU A 61 17.25 -0.43 -33.58
CA LEU A 61 17.75 -0.77 -34.90
C LEU A 61 17.36 -2.22 -35.23
N VAL A 62 16.48 -2.40 -36.23
CA VAL A 62 16.29 -3.69 -36.88
C VAL A 62 17.34 -3.82 -37.98
N ALA A 63 18.35 -4.65 -37.74
CA ALA A 63 19.25 -5.13 -38.78
C ALA A 63 18.64 -6.42 -39.38
N THR A 64 18.31 -6.39 -40.66
CA THR A 64 17.85 -7.57 -41.40
C THR A 64 19.06 -8.40 -41.85
N ARG A 65 19.18 -9.62 -41.31
CA ARG A 65 19.80 -10.75 -42.01
C ARG A 65 19.21 -12.05 -41.48
N GLY A 66 18.83 -12.92 -42.40
CA GLY A 66 17.94 -14.06 -42.18
C GLY A 66 18.42 -15.12 -41.19
N ASP A 67 17.45 -16.00 -40.91
CA ASP A 67 17.35 -17.08 -39.93
C ASP A 67 16.85 -16.67 -38.53
N GLU A 68 15.63 -17.16 -38.26
CA GLU A 68 14.98 -17.36 -36.95
C GLU A 68 14.96 -16.15 -36.01
N MET A 69 13.99 -15.24 -36.21
CA MET A 69 13.59 -14.30 -35.17
C MET A 69 12.88 -15.08 -34.05
N VAL A 70 13.63 -15.41 -33.01
CA VAL A 70 13.06 -15.54 -31.67
C VAL A 70 12.57 -14.14 -31.29
N VAL A 71 11.26 -13.91 -31.30
CA VAL A 71 10.66 -12.67 -30.83
C VAL A 71 11.01 -12.54 -29.35
N GLU A 72 11.94 -11.64 -29.05
CA GLU A 72 12.23 -11.20 -27.68
C GLU A 72 10.95 -10.65 -27.04
N ASP A 73 10.47 -11.39 -26.03
CA ASP A 73 9.69 -10.98 -24.86
C ASP A 73 8.96 -9.62 -25.00
N VAL A 74 7.78 -9.59 -25.62
CA VAL A 74 6.88 -8.41 -25.61
C VAL A 74 6.25 -8.28 -24.22
N ARG A 75 7.07 -8.04 -23.19
CA ARG A 75 6.60 -7.66 -21.86
C ARG A 75 6.26 -6.18 -21.88
N ALA A 76 5.13 -5.85 -22.47
CA ALA A 76 4.55 -4.52 -22.32
C ALA A 76 3.81 -4.42 -20.98
N GLU A 77 3.89 -3.25 -20.35
CA GLU A 77 3.14 -2.95 -19.12
C GLU A 77 2.27 -1.70 -19.32
N VAL A 78 1.02 -1.79 -18.88
CA VAL A 78 0.08 -0.67 -18.80
C VAL A 78 -0.48 -0.58 -17.38
N ASN A 79 -0.19 0.52 -16.69
CA ASN A 79 -0.72 0.81 -15.36
C ASN A 79 -0.67 -0.39 -14.39
N GLY A 80 0.48 -1.04 -14.24
CA GLY A 80 0.65 -2.22 -13.37
C GLY A 80 0.02 -3.50 -13.90
N VAL A 81 -0.26 -3.61 -15.20
CA VAL A 81 -0.75 -4.84 -15.86
C VAL A 81 0.27 -5.28 -16.88
N GLU A 82 0.88 -6.44 -16.63
CA GLU A 82 1.80 -7.11 -17.53
C GLU A 82 1.03 -7.85 -18.61
N ILE A 83 1.51 -7.72 -19.85
CA ILE A 83 0.92 -8.32 -21.04
C ILE A 83 1.88 -9.42 -21.49
N ARG A 84 1.45 -10.68 -21.42
CA ARG A 84 2.28 -11.85 -21.75
C ARG A 84 1.95 -12.50 -23.09
N TYR A 85 0.86 -12.09 -23.72
CA TYR A 85 0.47 -12.59 -25.03
C TYR A 85 -0.10 -11.46 -25.88
N LEU A 86 0.42 -11.36 -27.10
CA LEU A 86 -0.14 -10.59 -28.20
C LEU A 86 -0.03 -11.42 -29.48
N PRO A 87 -1.04 -11.42 -30.35
CA PRO A 87 -0.98 -12.06 -31.66
C PRO A 87 0.21 -11.56 -32.50
N GLU A 88 0.80 -12.47 -33.27
CA GLU A 88 1.87 -12.12 -34.20
C GLU A 88 1.43 -11.04 -35.21
N GLY A 89 2.36 -10.13 -35.51
CA GLY A 89 2.17 -8.98 -36.40
C GLY A 89 1.82 -7.68 -35.66
N LEU A 90 1.33 -7.73 -34.42
CA LEU A 90 0.99 -6.54 -33.64
C LEU A 90 2.23 -5.89 -33.00
N VAL A 91 3.01 -5.18 -33.81
CA VAL A 91 4.33 -4.63 -33.41
C VAL A 91 4.30 -3.16 -32.97
N ARG A 92 3.41 -2.34 -33.54
CA ARG A 92 3.35 -0.91 -33.24
C ARG A 92 2.33 -0.65 -32.15
N TRP A 93 2.78 -0.10 -31.02
CA TRP A 93 1.90 0.31 -29.93
C TRP A 93 1.84 1.81 -29.72
N GLU A 94 0.69 2.29 -29.25
CA GLU A 94 0.43 3.67 -28.86
C GLU A 94 -0.18 3.69 -27.46
N ARG A 95 0.30 4.61 -26.60
CA ARG A 95 -0.23 4.81 -25.26
C ARG A 95 -1.19 5.99 -25.24
N ALA A 96 -2.32 5.84 -24.57
CA ALA A 96 -3.31 6.90 -24.43
C ALA A 96 -3.89 6.92 -23.01
N GLU A 97 -4.24 8.11 -22.53
CA GLU A 97 -5.15 8.24 -21.39
C GLU A 97 -6.57 7.94 -21.87
N VAL A 98 -7.29 7.10 -21.13
CA VAL A 98 -8.66 6.70 -21.46
C VAL A 98 -9.59 6.96 -20.29
N ALA A 99 -10.86 7.22 -20.60
CA ALA A 99 -11.91 7.36 -19.60
C ALA A 99 -13.07 6.44 -19.95
N LEU A 100 -13.67 5.84 -18.92
CA LEU A 100 -14.86 5.01 -19.04
C LEU A 100 -15.82 5.39 -17.92
N ALA A 101 -16.95 6.00 -18.28
CA ALA A 101 -17.82 6.70 -17.34
C ALA A 101 -17.04 7.76 -16.53
N ASP A 102 -16.98 7.61 -15.21
CA ASP A 102 -16.20 8.44 -14.28
C ASP A 102 -14.81 7.86 -13.95
N LEU A 103 -14.51 6.66 -14.45
CA LEU A 103 -13.23 6.00 -14.26
C LEU A 103 -12.18 6.57 -15.20
N ARG A 104 -11.00 6.86 -14.65
CA ARG A 104 -9.80 7.23 -15.43
C ARG A 104 -8.86 6.04 -15.51
N GLY A 105 -8.20 5.91 -16.65
CA GLY A 105 -7.31 4.80 -16.94
C GLY A 105 -6.26 5.13 -17.98
N GLU A 106 -5.45 4.13 -18.28
CA GLU A 106 -4.46 4.15 -19.36
C GLU A 106 -4.72 2.99 -20.29
N ALA A 107 -4.44 3.20 -21.58
CA ALA A 107 -4.53 2.18 -22.60
C ALA A 107 -3.22 2.04 -23.35
N LEU A 108 -2.94 0.80 -23.77
CA LEU A 108 -1.99 0.51 -24.83
C LEU A 108 -2.75 -0.11 -26.00
N ARG A 109 -2.52 0.41 -27.20
CA ARG A 109 -3.13 -0.06 -28.44
C ARG A 109 -2.07 -0.54 -29.40
N TRP A 110 -2.13 -1.79 -29.82
CA TRP A 110 -1.31 -2.35 -30.89
C TRP A 110 -2.07 -2.36 -32.20
N SER A 111 -1.40 -2.09 -33.31
CA SER A 111 -2.00 -2.18 -34.64
C SER A 111 -1.01 -2.60 -35.72
N ASP A 112 -1.55 -3.28 -36.73
CA ASP A 112 -0.92 -3.59 -38.01
C ASP A 112 -1.99 -3.48 -39.10
N GLY A 113 -2.21 -2.25 -39.58
CA GLY A 113 -3.28 -1.94 -40.53
C GLY A 113 -4.68 -2.03 -39.91
N ASP A 114 -5.50 -2.95 -40.41
CA ASP A 114 -6.88 -3.18 -39.97
C ASP A 114 -6.97 -4.07 -38.72
N ARG A 115 -5.92 -4.83 -38.42
CA ARG A 115 -5.77 -5.64 -37.21
C ARG A 115 -5.30 -4.76 -36.05
N TRP A 116 -6.04 -4.77 -34.94
CA TRP A 116 -5.63 -4.05 -33.74
C TRP A 116 -6.17 -4.68 -32.46
N ALA A 117 -5.46 -4.48 -31.36
CA ALA A 117 -5.86 -4.83 -30.01
C ALA A 117 -5.58 -3.65 -29.08
N GLU A 118 -6.50 -3.35 -28.17
CA GLU A 118 -6.37 -2.30 -27.16
C GLU A 118 -6.61 -2.90 -25.78
N ILE A 119 -5.67 -2.67 -24.87
CA ILE A 119 -5.75 -3.09 -23.48
C ILE A 119 -5.83 -1.82 -22.64
N SER A 120 -6.98 -1.63 -21.98
CA SER A 120 -7.23 -0.49 -21.12
C SER A 120 -7.35 -0.93 -19.66
N VAL A 121 -6.77 -0.12 -18.76
CA VAL A 121 -6.72 -0.37 -17.32
C VAL A 121 -7.26 0.85 -16.58
N TYR A 122 -8.36 0.65 -15.86
CA TYR A 122 -9.01 1.71 -15.08
C TYR A 122 -8.85 1.47 -13.58
N ARG A 123 -8.61 2.56 -12.82
CA ARG A 123 -8.54 2.52 -11.36
C ARG A 123 -9.90 2.90 -10.78
N THR A 124 -10.46 2.00 -9.96
CA THR A 124 -11.85 2.13 -9.46
C THR A 124 -11.93 2.51 -7.98
N GLY A 125 -10.79 2.64 -7.28
CA GLY A 125 -10.79 3.07 -5.87
C GLY A 125 -11.59 2.16 -4.93
N ARG A 126 -11.67 0.85 -5.24
CA ARG A 126 -12.48 -0.20 -4.58
C ARG A 126 -13.99 -0.17 -4.88
N GLN A 127 -14.47 0.62 -5.85
CA GLN A 127 -15.90 0.72 -6.16
C GLN A 127 -16.46 -0.44 -7.00
N MET A 128 -15.59 -1.31 -7.52
CA MET A 128 -16.00 -2.40 -8.40
C MET A 128 -15.37 -3.70 -7.93
N GLU A 129 -16.22 -4.71 -7.75
CA GLU A 129 -15.84 -6.02 -7.24
C GLU A 129 -16.41 -7.16 -8.09
N SER A 130 -17.47 -6.90 -8.86
CA SER A 130 -18.23 -7.92 -9.57
C SER A 130 -18.54 -7.57 -11.02
N ALA A 131 -18.96 -8.58 -11.77
CA ALA A 131 -19.47 -8.41 -13.11
C ALA A 131 -20.77 -7.60 -13.17
N MET A 132 -21.56 -7.57 -12.09
CA MET A 132 -22.75 -6.73 -12.00
C MET A 132 -22.37 -5.25 -11.97
N ASP A 133 -21.29 -4.90 -11.28
CA ASP A 133 -20.75 -3.53 -11.28
C ASP A 133 -20.30 -3.14 -12.70
N VAL A 134 -19.68 -4.08 -13.42
CA VAL A 134 -19.26 -3.89 -14.82
C VAL A 134 -20.47 -3.65 -15.73
N LEU A 135 -21.53 -4.44 -15.60
CA LEU A 135 -22.76 -4.24 -16.37
C LEU A 135 -23.42 -2.89 -16.04
N ALA A 136 -23.38 -2.47 -14.77
CA ALA A 136 -23.93 -1.19 -14.33
C ALA A 136 -23.23 0.03 -14.94
N LEU A 137 -21.96 -0.11 -15.37
CA LEU A 137 -21.26 0.95 -16.11
C LEU A 137 -21.88 1.26 -17.48
N ASN A 138 -22.63 0.32 -18.05
CA ASN A 138 -23.17 0.41 -19.41
C ASN A 138 -22.09 0.80 -20.45
N ALA A 139 -20.90 0.20 -20.28
CA ALA A 139 -19.66 0.54 -20.98
C ALA A 139 -19.51 -0.11 -22.36
N MET A 140 -20.37 -1.08 -22.68
CA MET A 140 -20.20 -1.99 -23.79
C MET A 140 -21.50 -2.10 -24.60
N PRO A 141 -21.44 -2.09 -25.94
CA PRO A 141 -22.62 -2.31 -26.76
C PRO A 141 -23.06 -3.78 -26.66
N SER A 142 -24.34 -4.00 -26.33
CA SER A 142 -24.96 -5.33 -26.26
C SER A 142 -24.14 -6.33 -25.42
N PRO A 143 -23.96 -6.08 -24.11
CA PRO A 143 -23.18 -6.95 -23.25
C PRO A 143 -23.91 -8.29 -23.06
N VAL A 144 -23.15 -9.38 -23.09
CA VAL A 144 -23.63 -10.71 -22.71
C VAL A 144 -23.50 -10.86 -21.20
N GLU A 145 -24.59 -11.25 -20.55
CA GLU A 145 -24.60 -11.49 -19.11
C GLU A 145 -23.64 -12.64 -18.75
N PRO A 146 -22.73 -12.45 -17.79
CA PRO A 146 -21.76 -13.46 -17.45
C PRO A 146 -22.39 -14.64 -16.73
N ARG A 147 -21.83 -15.84 -16.95
CA ARG A 147 -22.30 -17.07 -16.30
C ARG A 147 -22.03 -17.13 -14.79
N LYS A 148 -21.13 -16.28 -14.29
CA LYS A 148 -20.73 -16.20 -12.88
C LYS A 148 -20.64 -14.73 -12.48
N ALA A 149 -20.85 -14.45 -11.20
CA ALA A 149 -20.83 -13.08 -10.66
C ALA A 149 -19.46 -12.38 -10.78
N ASP A 150 -18.37 -13.14 -10.87
CA ASP A 150 -16.99 -12.71 -11.07
C ASP A 150 -16.50 -12.87 -12.52
N GLY A 151 -17.40 -13.32 -13.42
CA GLY A 151 -17.08 -13.60 -14.81
C GLY A 151 -16.84 -12.33 -15.63
N PRO A 152 -16.12 -12.44 -16.76
CA PRO A 152 -15.96 -11.34 -17.70
C PRO A 152 -17.30 -11.00 -18.36
N VAL A 153 -17.57 -9.71 -18.54
CA VAL A 153 -18.62 -9.22 -19.45
C VAL A 153 -18.02 -9.15 -20.84
N VAL A 154 -18.67 -9.77 -21.82
CA VAL A 154 -18.20 -9.86 -23.22
C VAL A 154 -19.25 -9.26 -24.13
N SER A 155 -18.85 -8.58 -25.20
CA SER A 155 -19.78 -8.03 -26.18
C SER A 155 -20.42 -9.14 -27.00
N SER A 156 -21.65 -8.94 -27.46
CA SER A 156 -22.34 -9.92 -28.32
C SER A 156 -21.60 -10.26 -29.61
N ASP A 157 -20.76 -9.36 -30.12
CA ASP A 157 -19.93 -9.58 -31.32
C ASP A 157 -18.57 -10.24 -31.01
N GLY A 158 -18.24 -10.45 -29.73
CA GLY A 158 -17.01 -11.09 -29.27
C GLY A 158 -15.74 -10.26 -29.49
N THR A 159 -15.85 -8.95 -29.69
CA THR A 159 -14.69 -8.06 -29.91
C THR A 159 -14.22 -7.31 -28.67
N ASP A 160 -15.03 -7.27 -27.62
CA ASP A 160 -14.75 -6.49 -26.41
C ASP A 160 -15.01 -7.32 -25.15
N ARG A 161 -14.14 -7.19 -24.16
CA ARG A 161 -14.20 -7.94 -22.90
C ARG A 161 -13.79 -7.05 -21.73
N LEU A 162 -14.66 -6.92 -20.74
CA LEU A 162 -14.41 -6.20 -19.48
C LEU A 162 -14.48 -7.15 -18.28
N TRP A 163 -13.57 -7.00 -17.33
CA TRP A 163 -13.64 -7.71 -16.06
C TRP A 163 -12.83 -7.03 -14.95
N VAL A 164 -13.15 -7.37 -13.71
CA VAL A 164 -12.44 -6.92 -12.52
C VAL A 164 -11.50 -8.05 -12.08
N PRO A 165 -10.23 -8.08 -12.53
CA PRO A 165 -9.28 -9.11 -12.09
C PRO A 165 -9.01 -9.07 -10.58
N ARG A 166 -9.13 -7.88 -9.98
CA ARG A 166 -9.02 -7.65 -8.53
C ARG A 166 -9.76 -6.37 -8.14
N PRO A 167 -10.21 -6.24 -6.88
CA PRO A 167 -10.84 -5.01 -6.41
C PRO A 167 -9.97 -3.79 -6.72
N GLY A 168 -10.59 -2.71 -7.22
CA GLY A 168 -9.87 -1.49 -7.57
C GLY A 168 -9.29 -1.44 -8.98
N VAL A 169 -9.31 -2.54 -9.74
CA VAL A 169 -8.80 -2.61 -11.12
C VAL A 169 -9.85 -3.17 -12.06
N LEU A 170 -10.22 -2.39 -13.08
CA LEU A 170 -11.05 -2.84 -14.19
C LEU A 170 -10.18 -2.97 -15.44
N LEU A 171 -10.19 -4.13 -16.08
CA LEU A 171 -9.53 -4.37 -17.37
C LEU A 171 -10.56 -4.37 -18.48
N ARG A 172 -10.16 -3.81 -19.61
CA ARG A 172 -10.86 -3.92 -20.89
C ARG A 172 -9.89 -4.39 -21.95
N VAL A 173 -10.28 -5.38 -22.73
CA VAL A 173 -9.59 -5.77 -23.96
C VAL A 173 -10.57 -5.60 -25.10
N THR A 174 -10.20 -4.76 -26.07
CA THR A 174 -10.98 -4.54 -27.28
C THR A 174 -10.14 -4.89 -28.49
N THR A 175 -10.72 -5.56 -29.48
CA THR A 175 -10.02 -6.06 -30.65
C THR A 175 -10.74 -5.69 -31.94
N SER A 176 -10.01 -5.63 -33.06
CA SER A 176 -10.59 -5.64 -34.40
C SER A 176 -11.39 -6.93 -34.64
N PRO A 177 -12.43 -6.93 -35.50
CA PRO A 177 -13.19 -8.15 -35.82
C PRO A 177 -12.35 -9.34 -36.30
N SER A 178 -11.22 -9.07 -36.97
CA SER A 178 -10.25 -10.08 -37.43
C SER A 178 -9.43 -10.74 -36.32
N LEU A 179 -9.48 -10.22 -35.09
CA LEU A 179 -8.78 -10.74 -33.91
C LEU A 179 -9.73 -11.22 -32.80
N LYS A 180 -11.04 -11.29 -33.08
CA LYS A 180 -12.04 -11.73 -32.08
C LYS A 180 -11.73 -13.11 -31.48
N ASP A 181 -11.19 -14.02 -32.30
CA ASP A 181 -10.87 -15.39 -31.86
C ASP A 181 -9.61 -15.44 -30.97
N ASP A 182 -8.81 -14.36 -30.93
CA ASP A 182 -7.66 -14.19 -30.05
C ASP A 182 -8.01 -13.47 -28.73
N LEU A 183 -9.21 -12.91 -28.58
CA LEU A 183 -9.61 -12.09 -27.42
C LEU A 183 -9.38 -12.83 -26.10
N ASP A 184 -9.76 -14.11 -26.03
CA ASP A 184 -9.59 -14.93 -24.83
C ASP A 184 -8.13 -15.23 -24.53
N ARG A 185 -7.28 -15.39 -25.56
CA ARG A 185 -5.84 -15.61 -25.38
C ARG A 185 -5.15 -14.33 -24.90
N ILE A 186 -5.51 -13.17 -25.45
CA ILE A 186 -5.02 -11.86 -25.00
C ILE A 186 -5.43 -11.63 -23.54
N ALA A 187 -6.72 -11.79 -23.23
CA ALA A 187 -7.22 -11.62 -21.87
C ALA A 187 -6.55 -12.60 -20.87
N GLY A 188 -6.35 -13.86 -21.25
CA GLY A 188 -5.66 -14.86 -20.44
C GLY A 188 -4.16 -14.57 -20.24
N GLY A 189 -3.55 -13.84 -21.17
CA GLY A 189 -2.17 -13.34 -21.10
C GLY A 189 -2.00 -12.10 -20.22
N LEU A 190 -3.07 -11.48 -19.72
CA LEU A 190 -2.95 -10.33 -18.82
C LEU A 190 -2.68 -10.78 -17.39
N ARG A 191 -1.76 -10.09 -16.73
CA ARG A 191 -1.43 -10.29 -15.32
C ARG A 191 -1.35 -8.94 -14.63
N VAL A 192 -2.28 -8.67 -13.72
CA VAL A 192 -2.18 -7.49 -12.86
C VAL A 192 -0.99 -7.72 -11.92
N ARG A 193 0.05 -6.90 -12.07
CA ARG A 193 1.13 -6.84 -11.09
C ARG A 193 0.52 -6.38 -9.77
N TRP A 194 0.60 -7.25 -8.80
CA TRP A 194 0.39 -6.87 -7.42
C TRP A 194 1.64 -6.12 -6.95
N THR A 195 1.45 -5.06 -6.16
CA THR A 195 2.58 -4.49 -5.43
C THR A 195 3.00 -5.51 -4.39
N GLY A 196 4.26 -5.92 -4.41
CA GLY A 196 4.84 -6.77 -3.37
C GLY A 196 5.55 -5.98 -2.28
N ASP A 197 5.49 -4.65 -2.34
CA ASP A 197 6.28 -3.77 -1.50
C ASP A 197 5.70 -3.70 -0.09
N ILE A 198 6.53 -4.01 0.89
CA ILE A 198 6.22 -3.97 2.31
C ILE A 198 7.41 -3.26 2.99
N GLY A 199 7.32 -1.94 3.13
CA GLY A 199 8.44 -1.14 3.65
C GLY A 199 9.72 -1.35 2.86
N GLU A 200 10.76 -1.92 3.48
CA GLU A 200 12.06 -2.13 2.84
C GLU A 200 12.19 -3.42 2.00
N VAL A 201 11.14 -4.24 1.93
CA VAL A 201 11.18 -5.50 1.17
C VAL A 201 10.14 -5.51 0.07
N ARG A 202 10.42 -6.27 -0.99
CA ARG A 202 9.50 -6.56 -2.09
C ARG A 202 9.36 -8.06 -2.22
N VAL A 203 8.13 -8.55 -2.16
CA VAL A 203 7.81 -9.92 -2.55
C VAL A 203 7.67 -9.93 -4.08
N THR A 204 8.51 -10.70 -4.77
CA THR A 204 8.56 -10.80 -6.24
C THR A 204 7.90 -12.06 -6.78
N TYR A 205 7.58 -13.00 -5.89
CA TYR A 205 6.86 -14.22 -6.22
C TYR A 205 5.67 -14.44 -5.29
N MET A 206 4.52 -14.68 -5.90
CA MET A 206 3.34 -15.24 -5.26
C MET A 206 2.73 -16.22 -6.27
N PRO A 207 2.17 -17.37 -5.86
CA PRO A 207 1.57 -18.29 -6.80
C PRO A 207 0.41 -17.65 -7.58
N ASP A 208 0.07 -18.22 -8.73
CA ASP A 208 -1.06 -17.74 -9.54
C ASP A 208 -2.37 -17.84 -8.72
N GLY A 209 -3.30 -16.90 -8.94
CA GLY A 209 -4.59 -16.85 -8.24
C GLY A 209 -4.57 -16.19 -6.86
N TRP A 210 -3.39 -15.81 -6.36
CA TRP A 210 -3.27 -15.06 -5.12
C TRP A 210 -3.53 -13.57 -5.33
N ARG A 211 -4.22 -12.97 -4.37
CA ARG A 211 -4.63 -11.57 -4.37
C ARG A 211 -4.17 -10.93 -3.07
N SER A 212 -3.66 -9.71 -3.14
CA SER A 212 -3.37 -8.90 -1.96
C SER A 212 -4.27 -7.69 -1.94
N SER A 213 -4.69 -7.25 -0.76
CA SER A 213 -5.12 -5.87 -0.60
C SER A 213 -3.89 -4.97 -0.80
N ASP A 214 -4.05 -3.81 -1.44
CA ASP A 214 -2.97 -2.82 -1.49
C ASP A 214 -2.67 -2.22 -0.09
N GLU A 215 -3.38 -2.67 0.96
CA GLU A 215 -3.30 -2.19 2.33
C GLU A 215 -2.13 -2.84 3.09
N ILE A 216 -1.31 -2.01 3.73
CA ILE A 216 -0.30 -2.43 4.68
C ILE A 216 -0.91 -2.42 6.08
N MET A 217 -0.83 -3.55 6.78
CA MET A 217 -1.35 -3.74 8.13
C MET A 217 -0.23 -3.46 9.15
N PRO A 218 -0.28 -2.36 9.92
CA PRO A 218 0.69 -2.13 10.98
C PRO A 218 0.46 -3.07 12.17
N PHE A 219 1.53 -3.50 12.83
CA PHE A 219 1.49 -4.17 14.12
C PHE A 219 2.61 -3.63 15.04
N SER A 220 2.61 -4.03 16.31
CA SER A 220 3.48 -3.45 17.34
C SER A 220 4.99 -3.52 17.03
N ASP A 221 5.40 -4.50 16.22
CA ASP A 221 6.80 -4.79 15.91
C ASP A 221 7.14 -4.60 14.42
N GLY A 222 6.20 -4.08 13.61
CA GLY A 222 6.41 -4.01 12.18
C GLY A 222 5.19 -3.70 11.34
N ILE A 223 5.26 -4.13 10.08
CA ILE A 223 4.20 -3.99 9.10
C ILE A 223 4.01 -5.32 8.36
N ALA A 224 2.79 -5.60 7.96
CA ALA A 224 2.43 -6.84 7.30
C ALA A 224 1.63 -6.57 6.03
N ARG A 225 1.75 -7.48 5.07
CA ARG A 225 0.81 -7.59 3.96
C ARG A 225 0.26 -9.00 3.93
N ARG A 226 -1.03 -9.09 3.61
CA ARG A 226 -1.76 -10.36 3.51
C ARG A 226 -2.14 -10.61 2.08
N TRP A 227 -1.99 -11.85 1.67
CA TRP A 227 -2.51 -12.41 0.44
C TRP A 227 -3.53 -13.48 0.76
N SER A 228 -4.57 -13.57 -0.05
CA SER A 228 -5.56 -14.63 -0.02
C SER A 228 -5.71 -15.25 -1.40
N SER A 229 -6.13 -16.51 -1.44
CA SER A 229 -6.52 -17.21 -2.66
C SER A 229 -7.98 -17.65 -2.57
N ASP A 230 -8.59 -17.90 -3.72
CA ASP A 230 -9.98 -18.35 -3.81
C ASP A 230 -10.18 -19.76 -3.20
N GLU A 231 -9.08 -20.53 -3.03
CA GLU A 231 -9.05 -21.87 -2.40
C GLU A 231 -8.92 -21.81 -0.87
N ALA A 232 -9.31 -20.69 -0.25
CA ALA A 232 -9.19 -20.43 1.19
C ALA A 232 -7.74 -20.47 1.73
N GLY A 233 -6.74 -20.30 0.86
CA GLY A 233 -5.35 -20.13 1.26
C GLY A 233 -5.08 -18.71 1.76
N GLU A 234 -4.22 -18.58 2.76
CA GLU A 234 -3.79 -17.29 3.30
C GLU A 234 -2.28 -17.28 3.48
N ILE A 235 -1.62 -16.20 3.07
CA ILE A 235 -0.21 -15.92 3.31
C ILE A 235 -0.12 -14.53 3.91
N THR A 236 0.66 -14.39 4.97
CA THR A 236 1.01 -13.10 5.54
C THR A 236 2.52 -12.97 5.54
N VAL A 237 3.04 -11.92 4.91
CA VAL A 237 4.45 -11.54 4.99
C VAL A 237 4.54 -10.34 5.89
N GLU A 238 5.37 -10.47 6.92
CA GLU A 238 5.58 -9.46 7.95
C GLU A 238 7.03 -9.01 7.94
N VAL A 239 7.22 -7.71 7.99
CA VAL A 239 8.51 -7.05 8.12
C VAL A 239 8.61 -6.51 9.53
N VAL A 240 9.53 -7.10 10.29
CA VAL A 240 9.80 -6.78 11.69
C VAL A 240 11.00 -5.85 11.76
N TYR A 241 10.90 -4.77 12.52
CA TYR A 241 11.98 -3.79 12.68
C TYR A 241 12.61 -3.83 14.08
N GLY A 242 13.78 -3.20 14.19
CA GLY A 242 14.40 -2.84 15.47
C GLY A 242 14.95 -4.02 16.24
N LEU A 243 14.97 -3.91 17.58
CA LEU A 243 15.60 -4.91 18.45
C LEU A 243 14.97 -6.30 18.36
N ARG A 244 13.69 -6.40 17.97
CA ARG A 244 13.03 -7.68 17.76
C ARG A 244 13.58 -8.43 16.55
N ALA A 245 14.13 -7.70 15.58
CA ALA A 245 14.84 -8.25 14.44
C ALA A 245 16.37 -8.19 14.60
N LYS A 246 16.90 -8.08 15.82
CA LYS A 246 18.36 -8.09 16.04
C LYS A 246 18.97 -9.44 15.70
N ASP A 247 18.32 -10.53 16.11
CA ASP A 247 18.75 -11.89 15.85
C ASP A 247 17.54 -12.83 15.72
N LEU A 248 17.80 -14.07 15.29
CA LEU A 248 16.74 -15.04 15.06
C LEU A 248 15.98 -15.39 16.35
N LYS A 249 16.65 -15.35 17.51
CA LYS A 249 16.02 -15.68 18.80
C LYS A 249 15.07 -14.57 19.24
N THR A 250 15.44 -13.31 19.05
CA THR A 250 14.53 -12.18 19.34
C THR A 250 13.33 -12.17 18.39
N LEU A 251 13.55 -12.52 17.11
CA LEU A 251 12.50 -12.54 16.08
C LEU A 251 11.45 -13.63 16.34
N GLN A 252 11.88 -14.78 16.87
CA GLN A 252 10.98 -15.85 17.33
C GLN A 252 10.04 -15.40 18.47
N GLY A 253 10.48 -14.42 19.26
CA GLY A 253 9.72 -13.90 20.40
C GLY A 253 8.75 -12.76 20.07
N VAL A 254 8.60 -12.40 18.80
CA VAL A 254 7.63 -11.38 18.37
C VAL A 254 6.22 -11.93 18.52
N ALA A 255 5.36 -11.17 19.21
CA ALA A 255 3.99 -11.59 19.51
C ALA A 255 3.15 -11.72 18.23
N TRP A 256 2.11 -12.54 18.33
CA TRP A 256 1.12 -12.74 17.30
C TRP A 256 -0.12 -11.91 17.64
N PRO A 257 -0.82 -11.33 16.65
CA PRO A 257 -2.13 -10.74 16.88
C PRO A 257 -3.13 -11.76 17.45
N THR A 258 -2.89 -13.04 17.18
CA THR A 258 -3.67 -14.21 17.58
C THR A 258 -2.97 -14.94 18.72
N ASN A 259 -3.71 -15.71 19.54
CA ASN A 259 -3.13 -16.56 20.61
C ASN A 259 -2.38 -17.80 20.06
N GLU A 260 -1.69 -17.64 18.94
CA GLU A 260 -0.99 -18.69 18.21
C GLU A 260 0.42 -18.89 18.74
N ARG A 261 0.93 -20.12 18.61
CA ARG A 261 2.27 -20.52 19.05
C ARG A 261 3.00 -21.19 17.90
N LEU A 262 4.29 -20.87 17.79
CA LEU A 262 5.22 -21.52 16.89
C LEU A 262 5.82 -22.75 17.59
N VAL A 263 5.54 -23.93 17.06
CA VAL A 263 6.01 -25.22 17.59
C VAL A 263 6.83 -25.96 16.53
N ASP A 264 7.49 -27.05 16.93
CA ASP A 264 8.27 -27.91 16.04
C ASP A 264 9.35 -27.17 15.23
N LEU A 265 10.01 -26.19 15.85
CA LEU A 265 11.02 -25.35 15.22
C LEU A 265 12.19 -26.17 14.64
N ARG A 266 12.47 -25.95 13.37
CA ARG A 266 13.58 -26.52 12.61
C ARG A 266 14.45 -25.41 12.06
N ARG A 267 15.75 -25.66 11.99
CA ARG A 267 16.70 -24.75 11.32
C ARG A 267 16.61 -24.96 9.81
N THR A 268 16.61 -23.87 9.07
CA THR A 268 16.61 -23.85 7.60
C THR A 268 17.46 -22.66 7.11
N SER A 269 17.41 -22.38 5.82
CA SER A 269 18.02 -21.19 5.24
C SER A 269 17.19 -20.62 4.11
N VAL A 270 17.22 -19.30 3.95
CA VAL A 270 16.64 -18.58 2.81
C VAL A 270 17.77 -17.87 2.09
N ARG A 271 18.04 -18.23 0.82
CA ARG A 271 19.15 -17.69 0.03
C ARG A 271 20.51 -17.72 0.79
N GLY A 272 20.75 -18.77 1.57
CA GLY A 272 21.97 -18.93 2.40
C GLY A 272 21.95 -18.24 3.76
N THR A 273 20.95 -17.40 4.05
CA THR A 273 20.77 -16.76 5.36
C THR A 273 20.12 -17.72 6.35
N ALA A 274 20.63 -17.79 7.57
CA ALA A 274 20.09 -18.65 8.63
C ALA A 274 18.63 -18.28 8.95
N ALA A 275 17.77 -19.29 8.94
CA ALA A 275 16.33 -19.16 9.13
C ALA A 275 15.80 -20.21 10.10
N ALA A 276 14.60 -19.98 10.61
CA ALA A 276 13.83 -20.96 11.34
C ALA A 276 12.49 -21.18 10.66
N GLU A 277 12.00 -22.42 10.70
CA GLU A 277 10.68 -22.79 10.23
C GLU A 277 10.00 -23.63 11.30
N GLY A 278 8.69 -23.46 11.46
CA GLY A 278 7.91 -24.28 12.38
C GLY A 278 6.43 -24.24 12.05
N ARG A 279 5.65 -25.02 12.79
CA ARG A 279 4.19 -25.08 12.65
C ARG A 279 3.54 -24.03 13.52
N VAL A 280 2.47 -23.44 13.02
CA VAL A 280 1.64 -22.50 13.78
C VAL A 280 0.42 -23.25 14.28
N VAL A 281 0.26 -23.30 15.60
CA VAL A 281 -0.89 -23.91 16.25
C VAL A 281 -1.65 -22.85 17.03
N GLY A 282 -2.97 -22.85 16.96
CA GLY A 282 -3.77 -21.97 17.82
C GLY A 282 -3.72 -22.46 19.28
N GLY A 283 -3.57 -21.57 20.27
CA GLY A 283 -3.77 -21.90 21.69
C GLY A 283 -3.10 -23.18 22.21
N GLU A 284 -3.51 -23.70 23.36
CA GLU A 284 -2.80 -24.84 23.98
C GLU A 284 -3.01 -26.18 23.26
N ARG A 285 -4.02 -26.32 22.38
CA ARG A 285 -4.34 -27.56 21.62
C ARG A 285 -5.14 -27.31 20.32
N GLY A 286 -5.03 -26.13 19.73
CA GLY A 286 -5.81 -25.78 18.53
C GLY A 286 -5.34 -26.53 17.28
N PRO A 287 -6.18 -26.54 16.23
CA PRO A 287 -5.82 -27.15 14.95
C PRO A 287 -4.56 -26.50 14.37
N ASP A 288 -3.84 -27.28 13.55
CA ASP A 288 -2.75 -26.77 12.73
C ASP A 288 -3.26 -25.63 11.84
N LYS A 289 -2.66 -24.46 11.99
CA LYS A 289 -3.02 -23.26 11.22
C LYS A 289 -2.13 -23.10 10.00
N GLY A 290 -1.00 -23.81 9.93
CA GLY A 290 -0.08 -23.76 8.80
C GLY A 290 1.38 -23.72 9.21
N LEU A 291 2.22 -23.19 8.31
CA LEU A 291 3.65 -23.09 8.50
C LEU A 291 4.08 -21.64 8.61
N MET A 292 5.15 -21.43 9.36
CA MET A 292 5.83 -20.16 9.40
C MET A 292 7.31 -20.34 9.17
N ARG A 293 7.88 -19.42 8.39
CA ARG A 293 9.30 -19.26 8.22
C ARG A 293 9.73 -17.86 8.59
N LEU A 294 10.85 -17.72 9.28
CA LEU A 294 11.39 -16.43 9.67
C LEU A 294 12.90 -16.37 9.59
N TRP A 295 13.44 -15.20 9.27
CA TRP A 295 14.87 -14.94 9.23
C TRP A 295 15.18 -13.47 9.45
N VAL A 296 16.41 -13.18 9.88
CA VAL A 296 16.91 -11.82 10.00
C VAL A 296 17.67 -11.48 8.72
N VAL A 297 17.22 -10.45 8.01
CA VAL A 297 17.87 -9.98 6.77
C VAL A 297 19.15 -9.24 7.12
N ARG A 298 19.07 -8.34 8.10
CA ARG A 298 20.18 -7.64 8.74
C ARG A 298 19.78 -7.29 10.17
N PRO A 299 20.72 -7.08 11.12
CA PRO A 299 20.36 -6.67 12.47
C PRO A 299 19.44 -5.42 12.43
N GLY A 300 18.22 -5.55 12.95
CA GLY A 300 17.21 -4.50 12.89
C GLY A 300 16.14 -4.66 11.81
N LEU A 301 16.26 -5.67 10.93
CA LEU A 301 15.28 -5.98 9.89
C LEU A 301 15.11 -7.50 9.74
N GLY A 302 13.92 -7.97 10.08
CA GLY A 302 13.55 -9.38 10.09
C GLY A 302 12.30 -9.60 9.25
N ILE A 303 12.16 -10.81 8.73
CA ILE A 303 10.99 -11.22 7.96
C ILE A 303 10.36 -12.42 8.65
N ARG A 304 9.03 -12.42 8.73
CA ARG A 304 8.22 -13.61 9.04
C ARG A 304 7.26 -13.83 7.88
N ILE A 305 7.15 -15.07 7.42
CA ILE A 305 6.13 -15.49 6.47
C ILE A 305 5.32 -16.55 7.18
N TRP A 306 4.03 -16.33 7.29
CA TRP A 306 3.07 -17.36 7.67
C TRP A 306 2.24 -17.74 6.45
N ALA A 307 1.99 -19.03 6.27
CA ALA A 307 1.18 -19.58 5.21
C ALA A 307 0.26 -20.66 5.79
N SER A 308 -1.01 -20.65 5.38
CA SER A 308 -1.97 -21.69 5.75
C SER A 308 -1.52 -23.08 5.30
N SER A 309 -2.06 -24.15 5.91
CA SER A 309 -1.63 -25.52 5.60
C SER A 309 -1.76 -25.91 4.12
N SER A 310 -2.74 -25.37 3.39
CA SER A 310 -2.92 -25.61 1.96
C SER A 310 -1.83 -24.97 1.09
N THR A 311 -1.03 -24.07 1.64
CA THR A 311 -0.11 -23.18 0.91
C THR A 311 1.33 -23.29 1.40
N ALA A 312 1.54 -24.11 2.42
CA ALA A 312 2.83 -24.55 2.95
C ALA A 312 3.83 -25.02 1.86
N GLY A 313 3.35 -25.64 0.78
CA GLY A 313 4.18 -26.14 -0.32
C GLY A 313 4.94 -25.05 -1.08
N ASP A 314 4.40 -23.82 -1.13
CA ASP A 314 5.02 -22.69 -1.84
C ASP A 314 5.96 -21.87 -0.95
N MET A 315 6.03 -22.14 0.36
CA MET A 315 6.77 -21.35 1.35
C MET A 315 8.23 -21.12 0.94
N GLN A 316 8.89 -22.13 0.39
CA GLN A 316 10.27 -22.01 -0.08
C GLN A 316 10.37 -20.93 -1.17
N ARG A 317 9.57 -21.04 -2.22
CA ARG A 317 9.64 -20.17 -3.38
C ARG A 317 9.18 -18.74 -3.07
N ILE A 318 8.20 -18.57 -2.19
CA ILE A 318 7.79 -17.26 -1.68
C ILE A 318 8.93 -16.63 -0.88
N SER A 319 9.56 -17.37 0.05
CA SER A 319 10.68 -16.85 0.84
C SER A 319 11.88 -16.47 -0.01
N GLU A 320 12.18 -17.25 -1.05
CA GLU A 320 13.20 -16.94 -2.04
C GLU A 320 12.79 -15.81 -2.98
N GLY A 321 11.50 -15.50 -3.09
CA GLY A 321 10.99 -14.34 -3.82
C GLY A 321 10.98 -13.06 -3.00
N ILE A 322 11.48 -13.03 -1.76
CA ILE A 322 11.58 -11.78 -1.02
C ILE A 322 12.92 -11.12 -1.26
N GLU A 323 12.87 -9.88 -1.72
CA GLU A 323 14.03 -9.08 -2.08
C GLU A 323 14.05 -7.80 -1.26
N LEU A 324 15.25 -7.32 -0.93
CA LEU A 324 15.40 -5.97 -0.41
C LEU A 324 15.14 -5.00 -1.56
N ILE A 325 14.20 -4.08 -1.36
CA ILE A 325 14.17 -2.87 -2.17
C ILE A 325 15.48 -2.17 -1.80
N SER A 326 16.37 -1.97 -2.78
CA SER A 326 17.68 -1.36 -2.53
C SER A 326 17.50 0.08 -2.04
N THR A 327 17.21 0.21 -0.76
CA THR A 327 17.25 1.45 -0.03
C THR A 327 18.70 1.60 0.39
N THR A 328 19.40 2.51 -0.27
CA THR A 328 20.77 2.94 0.05
C THR A 328 20.88 3.61 1.43
N PHE A 329 20.00 3.30 2.37
CA PHE A 329 20.11 3.76 3.74
C PHE A 329 21.15 2.90 4.45
N SER A 330 22.40 3.36 4.36
CA SER A 330 23.48 2.85 5.22
C SER A 330 23.20 3.16 6.69
N GLU A 331 22.32 4.14 6.97
CA GLU A 331 21.92 4.51 8.32
C GLU A 331 20.40 4.67 8.44
N SER A 332 19.77 3.79 9.23
CA SER A 332 18.34 3.86 9.54
C SER A 332 18.08 3.67 11.03
N VAL A 333 16.99 4.25 11.54
CA VAL A 333 16.42 4.03 12.86
C VAL A 333 15.12 3.27 12.65
N ASP A 334 15.05 2.02 13.08
CA ASP A 334 13.85 1.17 12.93
C ASP A 334 13.29 1.13 11.48
N GLY A 335 14.21 1.08 10.53
CA GLY A 335 13.93 1.06 9.08
C GLY A 335 13.64 2.41 8.43
N MET A 336 13.50 3.47 9.22
CA MET A 336 13.39 4.85 8.70
C MET A 336 14.76 5.44 8.48
N ARG A 337 14.94 6.16 7.37
CA ARG A 337 16.19 6.87 7.06
C ARG A 337 16.58 7.79 8.21
N ALA A 338 17.79 7.65 8.72
CA ALA A 338 18.30 8.55 9.75
C ALA A 338 18.69 9.91 9.13
N PRO A 339 18.56 11.03 9.87
CA PRO A 339 19.07 12.32 9.41
C PRO A 339 20.59 12.27 9.21
N SER A 340 21.11 13.03 8.24
CA SER A 340 22.53 13.04 7.89
C SER A 340 23.36 13.77 8.96
N LEU A 341 23.74 13.05 10.01
CA LEU A 341 24.51 13.58 11.14
C LEU A 341 25.90 12.95 11.23
N PRO A 342 26.92 13.68 11.73
CA PRO A 342 28.26 13.13 11.90
C PRO A 342 28.24 11.86 12.78
N PRO A 343 28.82 10.73 12.31
CA PRO A 343 28.74 9.45 13.02
C PRO A 343 29.46 9.48 14.38
N GLU A 344 30.39 10.40 14.59
CA GLU A 344 31.11 10.57 15.87
C GLU A 344 30.18 11.03 17.00
N LEU A 345 29.07 11.68 16.66
CA LEU A 345 28.07 12.13 17.64
C LEU A 345 27.15 11.00 18.08
N ARG A 346 27.15 9.86 17.41
CA ARG A 346 26.18 8.78 17.64
C ARG A 346 26.32 8.17 19.04
N LYS A 347 25.20 8.06 19.75
CA LYS A 347 25.09 7.40 21.07
C LYS A 347 24.08 6.26 21.04
N GLY A 348 24.37 5.22 20.24
CA GLY A 348 23.58 3.98 20.22
C GLY A 348 22.07 4.17 19.98
N ASP A 349 21.32 3.09 20.19
CA ASP A 349 19.87 3.06 20.03
C ASP A 349 19.23 2.63 21.35
N GLU A 350 18.12 3.26 21.73
CA GLU A 350 17.30 2.90 22.89
C GLU A 350 15.89 2.53 22.43
N THR A 351 15.35 1.41 22.89
CA THR A 351 13.96 1.02 22.63
C THR A 351 13.13 1.16 23.89
N ARG A 352 11.94 1.76 23.76
CA ARG A 352 10.99 2.00 24.85
C ARG A 352 9.61 1.49 24.46
N GLU A 353 8.97 0.77 25.38
CA GLU A 353 7.54 0.45 25.29
C GLU A 353 6.74 1.70 25.70
N LEU A 354 5.82 2.16 24.85
CA LEU A 354 4.97 3.34 25.10
C LEU A 354 3.55 2.98 25.56
N GLY A 355 3.26 1.69 25.67
CA GLY A 355 1.97 1.14 26.04
C GLY A 355 1.93 -0.37 25.73
N PRO A 356 0.76 -1.01 25.86
CA PRO A 356 0.61 -2.43 25.54
C PRO A 356 0.88 -2.72 24.05
N ASP A 357 0.61 -1.76 23.17
CA ASP A 357 0.59 -1.98 21.72
C ASP A 357 1.53 -1.08 20.92
N TRP A 358 2.17 -0.10 21.56
CA TRP A 358 3.05 0.86 20.90
C TRP A 358 4.49 0.73 21.39
N ARG A 359 5.42 0.75 20.43
CA ARG A 359 6.86 0.70 20.67
C ARG A 359 7.56 1.86 20.00
N GLY A 360 8.60 2.36 20.64
CA GLY A 360 9.47 3.39 20.12
C GLY A 360 10.92 2.96 20.10
N THR A 361 11.61 3.20 18.99
CA THR A 361 13.08 3.11 18.92
C THR A 361 13.63 4.52 18.72
N THR A 362 14.51 4.94 19.62
CA THR A 362 15.14 6.26 19.60
C THR A 362 16.64 6.13 19.39
N ARG A 363 17.19 6.86 18.42
CA ARG A 363 18.63 7.05 18.27
C ARG A 363 19.00 8.47 18.68
N TYR A 364 20.13 8.61 19.38
CA TYR A 364 20.65 9.90 19.82
C TYR A 364 21.96 10.26 19.13
N TRP A 365 22.14 11.54 18.88
CA TRP A 365 23.39 12.18 18.45
C TRP A 365 23.71 13.32 19.43
N GLY A 366 24.89 13.27 20.05
CA GLY A 366 25.34 14.24 21.04
C GLY A 366 25.32 13.70 22.47
N ASP A 367 24.90 14.53 23.41
CA ASP A 367 24.76 14.13 24.82
C ASP A 367 23.52 13.23 25.02
N ARG A 368 23.41 12.59 26.19
CA ARG A 368 22.20 11.87 26.56
C ARG A 368 21.12 12.83 27.05
N PRO A 369 19.83 12.42 27.03
CA PRO A 369 18.75 13.21 27.61
C PRO A 369 19.03 13.66 29.04
N GLY A 370 19.17 14.96 29.23
CA GLY A 370 19.43 15.59 30.53
C GLY A 370 20.90 15.95 30.81
N ASP A 371 21.84 15.44 30.02
CA ASP A 371 23.27 15.69 30.20
C ASP A 371 23.78 16.88 29.38
N GLY A 372 23.06 17.28 28.33
CA GLY A 372 23.44 18.43 27.49
C GLY A 372 22.65 18.52 26.19
N ALA A 373 23.32 18.98 25.13
CA ALA A 373 22.71 19.20 23.82
C ALA A 373 22.70 17.91 22.99
N TYR A 374 21.58 17.63 22.35
CA TYR A 374 21.42 16.43 21.55
C TYR A 374 20.38 16.57 20.44
N VAL A 375 20.53 15.74 19.41
CA VAL A 375 19.49 15.41 18.44
C VAL A 375 19.03 14.00 18.71
N ALA A 376 17.74 13.72 18.62
CA ALA A 376 17.21 12.38 18.68
C ALA A 376 16.18 12.15 17.58
N MET A 377 16.20 10.97 17.00
CA MET A 377 15.17 10.48 16.09
C MET A 377 14.48 9.31 16.78
N SER A 378 13.18 9.44 17.00
CA SER A 378 12.34 8.38 17.51
C SER A 378 11.41 7.89 16.42
N VAL A 379 11.34 6.57 16.25
CA VAL A 379 10.37 5.91 15.37
C VAL A 379 9.44 5.09 16.23
N TYR A 380 8.15 5.41 16.13
CA TYR A 380 7.08 4.79 16.91
C TYR A 380 6.20 3.94 16.01
N ARG A 381 6.00 2.68 16.38
CA ARG A 381 5.15 1.72 15.67
C ARG A 381 4.08 1.17 16.60
N GLY A 382 2.89 0.95 16.06
CA GLY A 382 1.77 0.34 16.78
C GLY A 382 0.57 0.09 15.87
N PRO A 383 -0.38 -0.76 16.30
CA PRO A 383 -1.58 -1.03 15.55
C PRO A 383 -2.43 0.24 15.50
N TYR A 384 -2.90 0.58 14.29
CA TYR A 384 -3.93 1.57 14.11
C TYR A 384 -5.28 0.89 14.30
N SER A 385 -5.99 1.17 15.40
CA SER A 385 -7.39 0.76 15.52
C SER A 385 -8.29 1.89 15.03
N GLN A 386 -9.21 1.59 14.10
CA GLN A 386 -10.23 2.56 13.68
C GLN A 386 -11.18 2.94 14.83
N ASP A 387 -11.32 2.06 15.83
CA ASP A 387 -12.10 2.28 17.05
C ASP A 387 -11.42 3.23 18.05
N TRP A 388 -10.19 3.68 17.77
CA TRP A 388 -9.41 4.58 18.62
C TRP A 388 -9.77 6.07 18.43
N GLN A 389 -10.95 6.40 17.89
CA GLN A 389 -11.43 7.78 17.72
C GLN A 389 -11.69 8.54 19.03
N GLY A 390 -11.44 7.94 20.21
CA GLY A 390 -11.78 8.54 21.51
C GLY A 390 -10.71 8.49 22.61
N ALA A 391 -9.52 7.94 22.39
CA ALA A 391 -8.62 7.61 23.51
C ALA A 391 -7.29 8.37 23.48
N LYS A 392 -7.22 9.45 24.27
CA LYS A 392 -6.00 10.10 24.84
C LYS A 392 -4.99 10.71 23.85
N PRO A 393 -4.26 11.78 24.25
CA PRO A 393 -3.15 12.28 23.47
C PRO A 393 -2.19 11.13 23.20
N GLU A 394 -1.79 11.01 21.93
CA GLU A 394 -0.82 10.03 21.46
C GLU A 394 0.30 9.87 22.50
N PRO A 395 0.61 8.66 22.99
CA PRO A 395 1.48 8.49 24.16
C PRO A 395 2.85 9.17 23.99
N TRP A 396 3.34 9.34 22.76
CA TRP A 396 4.56 10.09 22.43
C TRP A 396 4.41 11.63 22.52
N LEU A 397 3.21 12.18 22.44
CA LEU A 397 2.88 13.60 22.70
C LEU A 397 2.66 13.89 24.20
N ALA A 398 2.55 12.86 25.04
CA ALA A 398 2.37 13.00 26.48
C ALA A 398 3.70 13.07 27.26
N ASP A 399 4.81 12.67 26.63
CA ASP A 399 6.13 12.56 27.26
C ASP A 399 6.75 13.90 27.70
N ILE A 400 6.23 15.06 27.26
CA ILE A 400 6.70 16.39 27.66
C ILE A 400 5.51 17.26 28.12
N PRO A 401 5.07 17.12 29.39
CA PRO A 401 3.87 17.77 29.89
C PRO A 401 3.91 19.30 29.83
N THR A 402 5.11 19.88 29.89
CA THR A 402 5.34 21.33 29.89
C THR A 402 5.49 21.93 28.49
N ALA A 403 5.45 21.12 27.43
CA ALA A 403 5.66 21.61 26.09
C ALA A 403 4.43 22.36 25.54
N GLU A 404 4.68 23.50 24.91
CA GLU A 404 3.70 24.17 24.06
C GLU A 404 3.55 23.37 22.76
N LYS A 405 2.30 23.10 22.35
CA LYS A 405 1.96 22.30 21.17
C LYS A 405 1.40 23.19 20.07
N GLN A 406 1.95 23.09 18.88
CA GLN A 406 1.52 23.85 17.72
C GLN A 406 1.46 22.94 16.48
N GLN A 407 0.38 23.03 15.70
CA GLN A 407 0.35 22.42 14.37
C GLN A 407 1.29 23.21 13.45
N ALA A 408 2.20 22.51 12.76
CA ALA A 408 3.23 23.13 11.96
C ALA A 408 3.51 22.31 10.69
N ALA A 409 4.10 22.96 9.69
CA ALA A 409 4.75 22.29 8.57
C ALA A 409 6.26 22.50 8.70
N VAL A 410 7.02 21.41 8.82
CA VAL A 410 8.48 21.41 9.01
C VAL A 410 9.09 20.50 7.95
N GLY A 411 10.10 20.99 7.21
CA GLY A 411 10.70 20.27 6.08
C GLY A 411 9.69 19.88 4.99
N GLY A 412 8.56 20.60 4.89
CA GLY A 412 7.45 20.26 3.97
C GLY A 412 6.48 19.18 4.49
N VAL A 413 6.68 18.65 5.70
CA VAL A 413 5.79 17.67 6.34
C VAL A 413 4.83 18.38 7.29
N ALA A 414 3.54 18.07 7.21
CA ALA A 414 2.56 18.52 8.22
C ALA A 414 2.64 17.64 9.48
N GLY A 415 2.65 18.26 10.66
CA GLY A 415 2.73 17.56 11.93
C GLY A 415 2.56 18.48 13.14
N THR A 416 2.97 17.97 14.31
CA THR A 416 2.88 18.70 15.58
C THR A 416 4.27 19.07 16.06
N LEU A 417 4.53 20.37 16.20
CA LEU A 417 5.71 20.92 16.83
C LEU A 417 5.45 21.11 18.34
N LEU A 418 6.36 20.59 19.15
CA LEU A 418 6.41 20.77 20.58
C LEU A 418 7.63 21.62 20.91
N THR A 419 7.47 22.64 21.74
CA THR A 419 8.60 23.45 22.23
C THR A 419 8.56 23.53 23.75
N TRP A 420 9.72 23.48 24.39
CA TRP A 420 9.82 23.60 25.85
C TRP A 420 11.15 24.20 26.28
N SER A 421 11.20 24.65 27.53
CA SER A 421 12.42 25.05 28.22
C SER A 421 12.45 24.42 29.60
N GLU A 422 13.60 23.91 30.02
CA GLU A 422 13.79 23.31 31.34
C GLU A 422 15.13 23.76 31.93
N THR A 423 15.16 24.07 33.23
CA THR A 423 16.43 24.28 33.95
C THR A 423 16.84 23.01 34.67
N ARG A 424 18.00 22.44 34.34
CA ARG A 424 18.55 21.24 34.98
C ARG A 424 19.90 21.50 35.62
N ARG A 425 20.26 20.73 36.63
CA ARG A 425 21.63 20.74 37.17
C ARG A 425 22.51 19.77 36.39
N VAL A 426 23.48 20.30 35.63
CA VAL A 426 24.49 19.52 34.92
C VAL A 426 25.85 19.84 35.57
N ASN A 427 26.54 18.81 36.06
CA ASN A 427 27.81 18.97 36.80
C ASN A 427 27.72 19.97 37.98
N GLY A 428 26.57 19.99 38.67
CA GLY A 428 26.35 20.83 39.86
C GLY A 428 25.89 22.27 39.60
N GLY A 429 25.93 22.76 38.34
CA GLY A 429 25.44 24.10 37.97
C GLY A 429 24.09 24.06 37.27
N PRO A 430 23.20 25.07 37.44
CA PRO A 430 21.98 25.18 36.67
C PRO A 430 22.29 25.49 35.21
N ARG A 431 21.66 24.76 34.29
CA ARG A 431 21.71 24.95 32.84
C ARG A 431 20.30 25.05 32.28
N LEU A 432 20.07 26.04 31.43
CA LEU A 432 18.83 26.20 30.71
C LEU A 432 18.92 25.41 29.40
N LEU A 433 18.10 24.37 29.30
CA LEU A 433 17.93 23.58 28.08
C LEU A 433 16.67 24.08 27.36
N GLN A 434 16.79 24.29 26.05
CA GLN A 434 15.67 24.58 25.17
C GLN A 434 15.48 23.42 24.21
N GLY A 435 14.27 22.89 24.16
CA GLY A 435 13.95 21.73 23.35
C GLY A 435 12.88 22.03 22.32
N ARG A 436 13.01 21.39 21.16
CA ARG A 436 12.00 21.31 20.11
C ARG A 436 11.82 19.84 19.75
N ARG A 437 10.60 19.41 19.52
CA ARG A 437 10.28 18.09 19.00
C ARG A 437 9.22 18.23 17.92
N PHE A 438 9.50 17.80 16.71
CA PHE A 438 8.50 17.72 15.64
C PHE A 438 8.09 16.27 15.46
N VAL A 439 6.78 16.01 15.47
CA VAL A 439 6.20 14.67 15.32
C VAL A 439 5.24 14.66 14.15
N TRP A 440 5.32 13.63 13.30
CA TRP A 440 4.39 13.42 12.20
C TRP A 440 4.09 11.94 12.02
N THR A 441 2.96 11.64 11.37
CA THR A 441 2.58 10.29 10.96
C THR A 441 2.94 10.12 9.48
N ALA A 442 3.94 9.30 9.19
CA ALA A 442 4.36 9.03 7.81
C ALA A 442 3.38 8.09 7.10
N GLU A 443 2.83 7.13 7.85
CA GLU A 443 1.80 6.20 7.41
C GLU A 443 1.00 5.71 8.61
N THR A 444 -0.10 5.01 8.34
CA THR A 444 -0.95 4.41 9.37
C THR A 444 -0.15 3.46 10.27
N GLY A 445 -0.14 3.73 11.59
CA GLY A 445 0.60 2.93 12.57
C GLY A 445 2.11 3.25 12.67
N LEU A 446 2.57 4.31 12.00
CA LEU A 446 3.95 4.81 12.08
C LEU A 446 3.97 6.31 12.40
N ALA A 447 4.61 6.67 13.51
CA ALA A 447 4.93 8.06 13.83
C ALA A 447 6.44 8.24 13.95
N ILE A 448 6.94 9.37 13.46
CA ILE A 448 8.34 9.74 13.54
C ILE A 448 8.44 11.03 14.32
N ALA A 449 9.43 11.12 15.20
CA ALA A 449 9.74 12.33 15.94
C ALA A 449 11.21 12.71 15.80
N ILE A 450 11.47 13.97 15.45
CA ILE A 450 12.80 14.57 15.52
C ILE A 450 12.81 15.51 16.72
N THR A 451 13.73 15.27 17.64
CA THR A 451 13.94 16.07 18.84
C THR A 451 15.30 16.77 18.75
N THR A 452 15.33 18.07 18.98
CA THR A 452 16.56 18.84 19.12
C THR A 452 16.55 19.53 20.47
N VAL A 453 17.58 19.33 21.28
CA VAL A 453 17.78 20.04 22.54
C VAL A 453 19.09 20.79 22.47
N VAL A 454 19.02 22.08 22.74
CA VAL A 454 20.18 22.97 22.81
C VAL A 454 20.39 23.44 24.24
N ASP A 455 21.66 23.55 24.61
CA ASP A 455 22.09 24.14 25.87
C ASP A 455 22.42 25.60 25.61
N ALA A 456 21.77 26.53 26.31
CA ALA A 456 21.99 27.96 26.14
C ALA A 456 23.46 28.39 26.39
N ALA A 457 24.22 27.59 27.14
CA ALA A 457 25.65 27.82 27.37
C ALA A 457 26.56 27.27 26.27
N SER A 458 26.07 26.36 25.41
CA SER A 458 26.84 25.67 24.37
C SER A 458 26.38 26.14 23.00
N SER A 459 26.73 27.38 22.63
CA SER A 459 26.16 28.08 21.47
C SER A 459 26.71 27.64 20.10
N THR A 460 27.50 26.57 19.99
CA THR A 460 28.33 26.37 18.79
C THR A 460 28.29 25.00 18.12
N ALA A 461 27.78 23.94 18.75
CA ALA A 461 27.85 22.60 18.14
C ALA A 461 26.59 22.17 17.35
N TYR A 462 25.40 22.69 17.69
CA TYR A 462 24.13 22.22 17.11
C TYR A 462 23.24 23.33 16.55
N MET A 463 23.65 24.60 16.59
CA MET A 463 22.85 25.72 16.07
C MET A 463 22.63 25.67 14.53
N THR A 464 23.47 24.92 13.81
CA THR A 464 23.32 24.69 12.37
C THR A 464 22.38 23.55 12.02
N LEU A 465 21.91 22.77 13.00
CA LEU A 465 20.99 21.65 12.76
C LEU A 465 19.56 22.15 12.82
N ASP A 466 19.19 22.81 11.73
CA ASP A 466 17.84 23.26 11.46
C ASP A 466 16.88 22.06 11.39
N MET A 467 15.77 22.16 12.13
CA MET A 467 14.77 21.11 12.21
C MET A 467 14.11 20.86 10.84
N ASP A 468 14.00 21.90 9.99
CA ASP A 468 13.51 21.73 8.62
C ASP A 468 14.43 20.81 7.81
N THR A 469 15.74 20.99 7.93
CA THR A 469 16.74 20.14 7.25
C THR A 469 16.69 18.71 7.78
N LEU A 470 16.63 18.52 9.10
CA LEU A 470 16.56 17.19 9.71
C LEU A 470 15.30 16.42 9.31
N VAL A 471 14.15 17.09 9.23
CA VAL A 471 12.89 16.46 8.82
C VAL A 471 12.90 16.17 7.33
N HIS A 472 13.42 17.08 6.50
CA HIS A 472 13.55 16.87 5.07
C HIS A 472 14.47 15.68 4.73
N ASP A 473 15.56 15.50 5.47
CA ASP A 473 16.49 14.38 5.30
C ASP A 473 15.87 13.00 5.57
N VAL A 474 14.82 12.94 6.40
CA VAL A 474 14.16 11.69 6.82
C VAL A 474 13.03 11.29 5.87
N GLN A 475 12.49 12.24 5.08
CA GLN A 475 11.58 11.95 3.96
C GLN A 475 12.30 11.15 2.86
#